data_AF-A0AA96EK33-F1
#
_entry.id   AF-A0AA96EK33-F1
#
_cell.length_a   1.000
_cell.length_b   1.000
_cell.length_c   1.000
_cell.angle_alpha   90.00
_cell.angle_beta   90.00
_cell.angle_gamma   90.00
#
_symmetry.space_group_name_H-M   'P 1'
#
loop_
_entity.id
_entity.type
_entity.pdbx_description
1 polymer ?
#
loop_
_entity_poly.entity_id
_entity_poly.type
_entity_poly.pdbx_seq_one_letter_code
_entity_poly.pdbx_strand_id
1 'polypeptide(L)'
;MANGAWTRGWRWLAAWLACVCLIACHRPPVPLEHDVYVWQRQWNPAVTAALTQSADLIHAWRVLAAQTDASGRLRPVAIDRTALAATQRPVVLVIRIDGQLSSWDADALLTQVIALRDTWKGAPLAGVEIDHDCGTARLPTYAGFLARLKSALRATPLSITALPAWLASAELERVAAQADEVVLQVHAVQSPRAGLFDPALARTWIDRFAARVHKPFRVALPTYGSRVAWDDDGRVVAVESEAPLLAGGSEASELIAAPADVATLLASLRGDPPRGLAGIVWFRLPTAQDERAWSLPTWRAVIGGTPLKTSLVAFFQPGAAPGAVDIVLRNDGEVDGRLPGRIRLPAGCTVADGVNGYVLAYAKAHPFLRRDRDGWLRAHYQRAVGWARCGDRPGEPVPEP
;
A
#
# COMPACT_ATOMS: atom_id res chain seq x y z
N MET A 1 -24.04 69.82 -5.10
CA MET A 1 -23.73 68.45 -5.56
C MET A 1 -22.33 68.08 -5.06
N ALA A 2 -22.18 67.61 -3.81
CA ALA A 2 -20.84 67.30 -3.27
C ALA A 2 -20.82 66.19 -2.19
N ASN A 3 -21.89 65.41 -2.00
CA ASN A 3 -21.96 64.35 -0.98
C ASN A 3 -21.93 62.91 -1.53
N GLY A 4 -21.78 62.71 -2.84
CA GLY A 4 -21.88 61.40 -3.48
C GLY A 4 -20.57 60.69 -3.83
N ALA A 5 -19.44 61.40 -3.75
CA ALA A 5 -18.14 60.88 -4.20
C ALA A 5 -17.37 60.12 -3.10
N TRP A 6 -17.49 60.57 -1.84
CA TRP A 6 -16.74 59.99 -0.71
C TRP A 6 -17.24 58.59 -0.31
N THR A 7 -18.55 58.35 -0.38
CA THR A 7 -19.16 57.05 -0.05
C THR A 7 -18.87 55.96 -1.08
N ARG A 8 -18.58 56.33 -2.33
CA ARG A 8 -18.15 55.37 -3.36
C ARG A 8 -16.72 54.89 -3.12
N GLY A 9 -15.77 55.78 -2.83
CA GLY A 9 -14.38 55.42 -2.57
C GLY A 9 -14.21 54.41 -1.42
N TRP A 10 -14.99 54.56 -0.34
CA TRP A 10 -14.94 53.67 0.81
C TRP A 10 -15.50 52.26 0.53
N ARG A 11 -16.54 52.17 -0.32
CA ARG A 11 -17.11 50.88 -0.76
C ARG A 11 -16.14 50.09 -1.64
N TRP A 12 -15.41 50.77 -2.51
CA TRP A 12 -14.37 50.13 -3.33
C TRP A 12 -13.18 49.69 -2.49
N LEU A 13 -12.75 50.50 -1.51
CA LEU A 13 -11.66 50.14 -0.59
C LEU A 13 -12.03 48.93 0.30
N ALA A 14 -13.27 48.90 0.82
CA ALA A 14 -13.78 47.78 1.62
C ALA A 14 -13.95 46.50 0.78
N ALA A 15 -14.43 46.60 -0.47
CA ALA A 15 -14.50 45.47 -1.38
C ALA A 15 -13.11 44.94 -1.76
N TRP A 16 -12.13 45.84 -1.94
CA TRP A 16 -10.75 45.47 -2.25
C TRP A 16 -10.07 44.80 -1.06
N LEU A 17 -10.24 45.33 0.16
CA LEU A 17 -9.78 44.69 1.41
C LEU A 17 -10.45 43.33 1.64
N ALA A 18 -11.75 43.19 1.37
CA ALA A 18 -12.44 41.91 1.45
C ALA A 18 -11.93 40.89 0.42
N CYS A 19 -11.68 41.31 -0.82
CA CYS A 19 -11.06 40.46 -1.84
C CYS A 19 -9.61 40.06 -1.47
N VAL A 20 -8.81 40.97 -0.92
CA VAL A 20 -7.45 40.67 -0.46
C VAL A 20 -7.45 39.71 0.74
N CYS A 21 -8.39 39.84 1.68
CA CYS A 21 -8.58 38.88 2.76
C CYS A 21 -9.03 37.50 2.25
N LEU A 22 -9.89 37.44 1.22
CA LEU A 22 -10.31 36.16 0.61
C LEU A 22 -9.19 35.47 -0.17
N ILE A 23 -8.28 36.24 -0.81
CA ILE A 23 -7.10 35.70 -1.51
C ILE A 23 -6.01 35.27 -0.51
N ALA A 24 -5.84 35.98 0.60
CA ALA A 24 -4.86 35.64 1.65
C ALA A 24 -5.22 34.38 2.46
N CYS A 25 -6.45 33.88 2.35
CA CYS A 25 -6.87 32.62 2.98
C CYS A 25 -6.56 31.38 2.14
N HIS A 26 -6.05 31.52 0.91
CA HIS A 26 -5.70 30.37 0.06
C HIS A 26 -4.22 30.01 0.22
N ARG A 27 -3.88 29.36 1.33
CA ARG A 27 -2.59 28.65 1.43
C ARG A 27 -2.64 27.47 0.46
N PRO A 28 -1.69 27.32 -0.48
CA PRO A 28 -1.62 26.11 -1.28
C PRO A 28 -1.47 24.92 -0.32
N PRO A 29 -2.20 23.81 -0.56
CA PRO A 29 -2.10 22.63 0.29
C PRO A 29 -0.64 22.17 0.33
N VAL A 30 -0.11 21.98 1.53
CA VAL A 30 1.23 21.41 1.71
C VAL A 30 1.18 19.98 1.15
N PRO A 31 2.09 19.58 0.25
CA PRO A 31 2.12 18.22 -0.26
C PRO A 31 2.21 17.21 0.89
N LEU A 32 1.41 16.14 0.82
CA LEU A 32 1.51 15.06 1.79
C LEU A 32 2.89 14.42 1.70
N GLU A 33 3.57 14.31 2.84
CA GLU A 33 4.82 13.55 2.91
C GLU A 33 4.54 12.06 2.77
N HIS A 34 5.46 11.35 2.11
CA HIS A 34 5.34 9.92 1.87
C HIS A 34 6.53 9.18 2.50
N ASP A 35 6.24 8.32 3.48
CA ASP A 35 7.18 7.33 3.99
C ASP A 35 6.85 5.96 3.39
N VAL A 36 7.75 4.99 3.52
CA VAL A 36 7.48 3.62 3.07
C VAL A 36 8.16 2.59 3.96
N TYR A 37 7.45 1.48 4.18
CA TYR A 37 7.97 0.34 4.90
C TYR A 37 8.88 -0.51 4.04
N VAL A 38 10.15 -0.67 4.46
CA VAL A 38 11.04 -1.71 3.94
C VAL A 38 10.83 -2.96 4.80
N TRP A 39 9.89 -3.81 4.37
CA TRP A 39 9.40 -4.96 5.15
C TRP A 39 10.10 -6.29 4.81
N GLN A 40 11.11 -6.25 3.95
CA GLN A 40 11.83 -7.45 3.52
C GLN A 40 12.78 -7.94 4.62
N ARG A 41 12.59 -9.20 5.03
CA ARG A 41 13.47 -9.89 6.00
C ARG A 41 14.82 -10.28 5.39
N GLN A 42 14.89 -10.35 4.07
CA GLN A 42 16.10 -10.61 3.31
C GLN A 42 16.34 -9.43 2.37
N TRP A 43 17.51 -8.80 2.53
CA TRP A 43 17.94 -7.71 1.67
C TRP A 43 18.67 -8.30 0.46
N ASN A 44 18.16 -8.00 -0.72
CA ASN A 44 18.67 -8.50 -1.99
C ASN A 44 18.80 -7.34 -3.00
N PRO A 45 19.40 -7.57 -4.18
CA PRO A 45 19.58 -6.50 -5.16
C PRO A 45 18.28 -5.82 -5.60
N ALA A 46 17.13 -6.50 -5.58
CA ALA A 46 15.85 -5.92 -5.95
C ALA A 46 15.35 -4.92 -4.89
N VAL A 47 15.61 -5.15 -3.60
CA VAL A 47 15.34 -4.18 -2.52
C VAL A 47 16.23 -2.94 -2.69
N THR A 48 17.53 -3.13 -2.88
CA THR A 48 18.48 -2.03 -3.05
C THR A 48 18.16 -1.19 -4.30
N ALA A 49 17.79 -1.83 -5.42
CA ALA A 49 17.35 -1.13 -6.61
C ALA A 49 16.07 -0.31 -6.37
N ALA A 50 15.09 -0.88 -5.66
CA ALA A 50 13.85 -0.18 -5.33
C ALA A 50 14.09 1.05 -4.45
N LEU A 51 14.99 0.96 -3.45
CA LEU A 51 15.39 2.11 -2.63
C LEU A 51 15.94 3.26 -3.49
N THR A 52 16.91 2.96 -4.36
CA THR A 52 17.51 3.97 -5.23
C THR A 52 16.50 4.58 -6.19
N GLN A 53 15.66 3.76 -6.82
CA GLN A 53 14.68 4.21 -7.83
C GLN A 53 13.49 4.99 -7.27
N SER A 54 13.30 4.98 -5.95
CA SER A 54 12.18 5.66 -5.28
C SER A 54 12.61 6.66 -4.21
N ALA A 55 13.91 6.89 -4.00
CA ALA A 55 14.41 7.83 -3.00
C ALA A 55 13.91 9.27 -3.21
N ASP A 56 13.60 9.67 -4.44
CA ASP A 56 13.02 10.98 -4.77
C ASP A 56 11.57 11.14 -4.30
N LEU A 57 10.83 10.04 -4.14
CA LEU A 57 9.44 10.02 -3.68
C LEU A 57 9.30 10.06 -2.16
N ILE A 58 10.36 9.69 -1.44
CA ILE A 58 10.26 9.30 -0.03
C ILE A 58 10.87 10.34 0.88
N HIS A 59 10.11 10.68 1.92
CA HIS A 59 10.54 11.48 3.05
C HIS A 59 11.41 10.63 4.00
N ALA A 60 10.91 9.50 4.53
CA ALA A 60 11.70 8.58 5.37
C ALA A 60 11.46 7.09 5.07
N TRP A 61 12.51 6.27 5.29
CA TRP A 61 12.43 4.81 5.22
C TRP A 61 12.05 4.23 6.58
N ARG A 62 10.93 3.51 6.66
CA ARG A 62 10.54 2.76 7.87
C ARG A 62 10.99 1.31 7.73
N VAL A 63 12.11 0.97 8.33
CA VAL A 63 12.80 -0.30 8.07
C VAL A 63 12.44 -1.32 9.14
N LEU A 64 11.97 -2.52 8.75
CA LEU A 64 11.81 -3.64 9.67
C LEU A 64 13.20 -4.01 10.24
N ALA A 65 13.46 -3.52 11.45
CA ALA A 65 14.75 -3.67 12.12
C ALA A 65 14.80 -4.93 12.97
N ALA A 66 13.66 -5.31 13.54
CA ALA A 66 13.55 -6.54 14.31
C ALA A 66 12.10 -6.99 14.46
N GLN A 67 11.91 -8.27 14.78
CA GLN A 67 10.62 -8.86 15.09
C GLN A 67 10.72 -9.81 16.28
N THR A 68 9.72 -9.85 17.16
CA THR A 68 9.64 -10.88 18.20
C THR A 68 9.35 -12.25 17.59
N ASP A 69 10.07 -13.28 18.01
CA ASP A 69 9.70 -14.67 17.71
C ASP A 69 8.52 -15.15 18.58
N ALA A 70 8.10 -16.40 18.41
CA ALA A 70 6.99 -17.01 19.15
C ALA A 70 7.21 -17.10 20.68
N SER A 71 8.45 -16.94 21.17
CA SER A 71 8.73 -16.85 22.61
C SER A 71 8.83 -15.42 23.13
N GLY A 72 8.54 -14.43 22.28
CA GLY A 72 8.60 -13.00 22.61
C GLY A 72 10.02 -12.42 22.58
N ARG A 73 11.02 -13.16 22.09
CA ARG A 73 12.40 -12.67 22.01
C ARG A 73 12.64 -11.91 20.72
N LEU A 74 13.30 -10.75 20.80
CA LEU A 74 13.55 -9.91 19.64
C LEU A 74 14.61 -10.54 18.73
N ARG A 75 14.31 -10.59 17.43
CA ARG A 75 15.18 -11.08 16.37
C ARG A 75 15.53 -9.93 15.43
N PRO A 76 16.79 -9.47 15.40
CA PRO A 76 17.20 -8.43 14.47
C PRO A 76 17.16 -8.95 13.03
N VAL A 77 16.84 -8.06 12.09
CA VAL A 77 16.93 -8.31 10.65
C VAL A 77 18.28 -7.80 10.14
N ALA A 78 18.93 -8.58 9.28
CA ALA A 78 20.15 -8.14 8.61
C ALA A 78 19.79 -7.10 7.53
N ILE A 79 20.26 -5.86 7.73
CA ILE A 79 19.93 -4.70 6.89
C ILE A 79 21.17 -4.22 6.14
N ASP A 80 21.02 -3.94 4.85
CA ASP A 80 22.05 -3.24 4.07
C ASP A 80 22.02 -1.74 4.40
N ARG A 81 22.81 -1.36 5.41
CA ARG A 81 22.92 0.03 5.86
C ARG A 81 23.57 0.95 4.83
N THR A 82 24.44 0.40 3.97
CA THR A 82 25.11 1.16 2.91
C THR A 82 24.11 1.59 1.85
N ALA A 83 23.23 0.66 1.44
CA ALA A 83 22.12 0.97 0.53
C ALA A 83 21.21 2.08 1.09
N LEU A 84 20.84 2.01 2.37
CA LEU A 84 20.04 3.06 3.02
C LEU A 84 20.76 4.41 3.06
N ALA A 85 22.02 4.43 3.48
CA ALA A 85 22.81 5.66 3.57
C ALA A 85 22.96 6.34 2.20
N ALA A 86 23.09 5.56 1.12
CA ALA A 86 23.19 6.07 -0.24
C ALA A 86 21.93 6.83 -0.71
N THR A 87 20.76 6.56 -0.12
CA THR A 87 19.53 7.31 -0.43
C THR A 87 19.50 8.72 0.17
N GLN A 88 20.36 9.00 1.16
CA GLN A 88 20.39 10.25 1.91
C GLN A 88 19.05 10.62 2.56
N ARG A 89 18.19 9.63 2.81
CA ARG A 89 16.92 9.82 3.53
C ARG A 89 17.02 9.34 4.98
N PRO A 90 16.27 9.95 5.90
CA PRO A 90 16.15 9.47 7.26
C PRO A 90 15.58 8.05 7.36
N VAL A 91 15.95 7.36 8.44
CA VAL A 91 15.53 5.98 8.74
C VAL A 91 14.79 5.94 10.07
N VAL A 92 13.61 5.32 10.08
CA VAL A 92 12.88 4.93 11.29
C VAL A 92 13.02 3.43 11.47
N LEU A 93 13.48 2.99 12.64
CA LEU A 93 13.61 1.56 12.95
C LEU A 93 12.29 1.01 13.44
N VAL A 94 11.70 0.10 12.68
CA VAL A 94 10.44 -0.56 13.03
C VAL A 94 10.73 -1.86 13.76
N ILE A 95 10.18 -2.01 14.96
CA ILE A 95 10.18 -3.25 15.73
C ILE A 95 8.77 -3.84 15.68
N ARG A 96 8.62 -5.02 15.09
CA ARG A 96 7.36 -5.76 15.09
C ARG A 96 7.22 -6.60 16.36
N ILE A 97 6.17 -6.36 17.12
CA ILE A 97 5.72 -7.23 18.20
C ILE A 97 4.58 -8.09 17.65
N ASP A 98 4.80 -9.41 17.63
CA ASP A 98 3.83 -10.36 17.12
C ASP A 98 2.53 -10.30 17.95
N GLY A 99 1.42 -10.00 17.27
CA GLY A 99 0.09 -9.87 17.88
C GLY A 99 -0.41 -11.17 18.53
N GLN A 100 0.10 -12.33 18.10
CA GLN A 100 -0.28 -13.65 18.61
C GLN A 100 0.37 -14.02 19.94
N LEU A 101 1.36 -13.23 20.41
CA LEU A 101 1.96 -13.46 21.71
C LEU A 101 0.92 -13.31 22.81
N SER A 102 0.72 -14.36 23.61
CA SER A 102 -0.16 -14.31 24.79
C SER A 102 0.42 -13.38 25.86
N SER A 103 1.74 -13.40 26.02
CA SER A 103 2.53 -12.53 26.89
C SER A 103 3.96 -12.40 26.37
N TRP A 104 4.66 -11.34 26.75
CA TRP A 104 6.09 -11.18 26.54
C TRP A 104 6.72 -10.48 27.74
N ASP A 105 8.03 -10.69 27.94
CA ASP A 105 8.80 -9.96 28.95
C ASP A 105 9.03 -8.51 28.46
N ALA A 106 8.27 -7.59 29.03
CA ALA A 106 8.31 -6.18 28.69
C ALA A 106 9.66 -5.51 29.02
N ASP A 107 10.36 -5.98 30.06
CA ASP A 107 11.63 -5.40 30.51
C ASP A 107 12.77 -5.86 29.60
N ALA A 108 12.76 -7.14 29.26
CA ALA A 108 13.69 -7.70 28.29
C ALA A 108 13.49 -7.07 26.91
N LEU A 109 12.23 -6.90 26.46
CA LEU A 109 11.94 -6.27 25.17
C LEU A 109 12.39 -4.79 25.15
N LEU A 110 12.08 -4.03 26.20
CA LEU A 110 12.54 -2.64 26.33
C LEU A 110 14.07 -2.56 26.21
N THR A 111 14.79 -3.40 26.96
CA THR A 111 16.26 -3.45 26.93
C THR A 111 16.77 -3.77 25.53
N GLN A 112 16.17 -4.75 24.84
CA GLN A 112 16.55 -5.14 23.48
C GLN A 112 16.28 -4.04 22.45
N VAL A 113 15.17 -3.30 22.57
CA VAL A 113 14.86 -2.16 21.69
C VAL A 113 15.88 -1.03 21.87
N ILE A 114 16.25 -0.70 23.11
CA ILE A 114 17.26 0.34 23.37
C ILE A 114 18.64 -0.10 22.85
N ALA A 115 19.02 -1.36 23.06
CA ALA A 115 20.26 -1.90 22.52
C ALA A 115 20.29 -1.83 20.98
N LEU A 116 19.19 -2.21 20.31
CA LEU A 116 19.07 -2.13 18.86
C LEU A 116 19.22 -0.68 18.38
N ARG A 117 18.49 0.27 18.98
CA ARG A 117 18.60 1.71 18.67
C ARG A 117 20.05 2.20 18.78
N ASP A 118 20.75 1.79 19.83
CA ASP A 118 22.13 2.20 20.08
C ASP A 118 23.11 1.71 18.99
N THR A 119 22.82 0.58 18.32
CA THR A 119 23.62 0.12 17.16
C THR A 119 23.49 1.02 15.93
N TRP A 120 22.54 1.97 15.92
CA TRP A 120 22.29 2.91 14.83
C TRP A 120 22.73 4.34 15.13
N LYS A 121 23.44 4.57 16.24
CA LYS A 121 24.09 5.87 16.51
C LYS A 121 25.04 6.23 15.36
N GLY A 122 24.93 7.45 14.85
CA GLY A 122 25.74 7.96 13.72
C GLY A 122 25.15 7.70 12.32
N ALA A 123 24.07 6.93 12.21
CA ALA A 123 23.24 6.86 11.00
C ALA A 123 22.20 8.01 10.99
N PRO A 124 21.53 8.31 9.86
CA PRO A 124 20.43 9.28 9.80
C PRO A 124 19.15 8.73 10.46
N LEU A 125 19.24 8.34 11.73
CA LEU A 125 18.15 7.79 12.52
C LEU A 125 17.14 8.88 12.88
N ALA A 126 15.93 8.80 12.33
CA ALA A 126 14.82 9.70 12.62
C ALA A 126 13.95 9.25 13.80
N GLY A 127 13.94 7.96 14.13
CA GLY A 127 13.08 7.46 15.21
C GLY A 127 13.06 5.95 15.35
N VAL A 128 12.27 5.51 16.32
CA VAL A 128 11.91 4.12 16.55
C VAL A 128 10.39 3.99 16.44
N GLU A 129 9.92 2.98 15.73
CA GLU A 129 8.51 2.62 15.64
C GLU A 129 8.25 1.27 16.29
N ILE A 130 7.15 1.17 17.03
CA ILE A 130 6.58 -0.12 17.43
C ILE A 130 5.41 -0.46 16.51
N ASP A 131 5.58 -1.50 15.70
CA ASP A 131 4.50 -2.14 14.96
C ASP A 131 3.90 -3.25 15.83
N HIS A 132 2.66 -3.07 16.30
CA HIS A 132 2.01 -4.07 17.13
C HIS A 132 0.50 -4.14 16.87
N ASP A 133 0.07 -5.29 16.35
CA ASP A 133 -1.34 -5.65 16.20
C ASP A 133 -1.96 -5.98 17.57
N CYS A 134 -1.99 -4.98 18.45
CA CYS A 134 -2.47 -5.12 19.81
C CYS A 134 -3.98 -5.33 19.82
N GLY A 135 -4.45 -6.46 20.37
CA GLY A 135 -5.87 -6.63 20.67
C GLY A 135 -6.37 -5.51 21.61
N THR A 136 -7.56 -4.99 21.35
CA THR A 136 -8.13 -3.82 22.07
C THR A 136 -8.14 -3.99 23.59
N ALA A 137 -8.35 -5.20 24.10
CA ALA A 137 -8.33 -5.52 25.53
C ALA A 137 -6.95 -5.33 26.20
N ARG A 138 -5.86 -5.32 25.42
CA ARG A 138 -4.48 -5.17 25.91
C ARG A 138 -3.94 -3.75 25.83
N LEU A 139 -4.72 -2.81 25.31
CA LEU A 139 -4.31 -1.41 25.18
C LEU A 139 -3.86 -0.76 26.50
N PRO A 140 -4.47 -1.02 27.68
CA PRO A 140 -3.97 -0.48 28.94
C PRO A 140 -2.53 -0.92 29.25
N THR A 141 -2.25 -2.22 29.12
CA THR A 141 -0.91 -2.78 29.35
C THR A 141 0.09 -2.25 28.33
N TYR A 142 -0.33 -2.14 27.07
CA TYR A 142 0.50 -1.60 25.99
C TYR A 142 0.85 -0.13 26.23
N ALA A 143 -0.10 0.71 26.67
CA ALA A 143 0.18 2.09 27.06
C ALA A 143 1.24 2.18 28.17
N GLY A 144 1.17 1.30 29.17
CA GLY A 144 2.18 1.23 30.24
C GLY A 144 3.58 0.89 29.72
N PHE A 145 3.69 -0.05 28.78
CA PHE A 145 4.95 -0.37 28.11
C PHE A 145 5.49 0.81 27.30
N LEU A 146 4.64 1.44 26.48
CA LEU A 146 5.04 2.58 25.63
C LEU A 146 5.53 3.78 26.45
N ALA A 147 4.90 4.07 27.60
CA ALA A 147 5.34 5.14 28.50
C ALA A 147 6.79 4.91 28.98
N ARG A 148 7.11 3.67 29.36
CA ARG A 148 8.47 3.28 29.80
C ARG A 148 9.45 3.34 28.65
N LEU A 149 9.07 2.85 27.46
CA LEU A 149 9.88 2.90 26.27
C LEU A 149 10.18 4.35 25.85
N LYS A 150 9.18 5.24 25.83
CA LYS A 150 9.34 6.66 25.49
C LYS A 150 10.34 7.35 26.41
N SER A 151 10.25 7.09 27.71
CA SER A 151 11.22 7.59 28.70
C SER A 151 12.65 7.09 28.40
N ALA A 152 12.81 5.80 28.09
CA ALA A 152 14.11 5.20 27.80
C ALA A 152 14.72 5.66 26.46
N LEU A 153 13.90 5.98 25.46
CA LEU A 153 14.34 6.48 24.15
C LEU A 153 14.91 7.90 24.21
N ARG A 154 14.58 8.68 25.26
CA ARG A 154 15.04 10.07 25.44
C ARG A 154 14.64 10.95 24.26
N ALA A 155 15.62 11.52 23.55
CA ALA A 155 15.40 12.41 22.42
C ALA A 155 15.03 11.69 21.12
N THR A 156 15.17 10.36 21.04
CA THR A 156 14.76 9.61 19.85
C THR A 156 13.23 9.57 19.77
N PRO A 157 12.61 10.06 18.68
CA PRO A 157 11.17 9.99 18.49
C PRO A 157 10.64 8.55 18.50
N LEU A 158 9.45 8.39 19.07
CA LEU A 158 8.69 7.14 19.11
C LEU A 158 7.43 7.29 18.26
N SER A 159 7.26 6.42 17.29
CA SER A 159 5.97 6.21 16.62
C SER A 159 5.39 4.84 16.95
N ILE A 160 4.08 4.69 16.75
CA ILE A 160 3.39 3.40 16.90
C ILE A 160 2.42 3.18 15.75
N THR A 161 2.18 1.93 15.38
CA THR A 161 1.04 1.59 14.53
C THR A 161 -0.25 1.49 15.36
N ALA A 162 -1.38 1.80 14.73
CA ALA A 162 -2.70 1.72 15.33
C ALA A 162 -3.70 1.10 14.37
N LEU A 163 -4.59 0.27 14.90
CA LEU A 163 -5.61 -0.43 14.12
C LEU A 163 -6.95 0.31 14.17
N PRO A 164 -7.76 0.28 13.10
CA PRO A 164 -9.13 0.81 13.10
C PRO A 164 -10.01 0.22 14.20
N ALA A 165 -9.75 -1.03 14.62
CA ALA A 165 -10.44 -1.67 15.75
C ALA A 165 -10.32 -0.88 17.07
N TRP A 166 -9.26 -0.08 17.25
CA TRP A 166 -9.05 0.71 18.45
C TRP A 166 -9.96 1.94 18.52
N LEU A 167 -10.59 2.35 17.41
CA LEU A 167 -11.47 3.52 17.34
C LEU A 167 -12.72 3.42 18.23
N ALA A 168 -13.09 2.20 18.65
CA ALA A 168 -14.17 1.96 19.60
C ALA A 168 -13.68 1.86 21.06
N SER A 169 -12.37 1.82 21.31
CA SER A 169 -11.81 1.70 22.65
C SER A 169 -11.76 3.05 23.37
N ALA A 170 -12.02 3.04 24.68
CA ALA A 170 -11.79 4.19 25.55
C ALA A 170 -10.29 4.45 25.83
N GLU A 171 -9.42 3.48 25.53
CA GLU A 171 -7.97 3.58 25.78
C GLU A 171 -7.18 4.18 24.60
N LEU A 172 -7.83 4.50 23.48
CA LEU A 172 -7.19 4.99 22.26
C LEU A 172 -6.31 6.21 22.54
N GLU A 173 -6.87 7.25 23.16
CA GLU A 173 -6.18 8.50 23.45
C GLU A 173 -5.01 8.28 24.42
N ARG A 174 -5.18 7.37 25.39
CA ARG A 174 -4.15 7.05 26.37
C ARG A 174 -2.94 6.38 25.73
N VAL A 175 -3.15 5.43 24.82
CA VAL A 175 -2.09 4.76 24.06
C VAL A 175 -1.41 5.75 23.12
N ALA A 176 -2.19 6.50 22.33
CA ALA A 176 -1.65 7.48 21.39
C ALA A 176 -0.83 8.59 22.08
N ALA A 177 -1.20 8.98 23.32
CA ALA A 177 -0.48 9.98 24.08
C ALA A 177 0.99 9.60 24.38
N GLN A 178 1.32 8.31 24.40
CA GLN A 178 2.67 7.81 24.70
C GLN A 178 3.66 7.96 23.54
N ALA A 179 3.17 8.18 22.31
CA ALA A 179 3.97 8.34 21.11
C ALA A 179 4.09 9.82 20.68
N ASP A 180 5.10 10.12 19.88
CA ASP A 180 5.25 11.41 19.21
C ASP A 180 4.41 11.46 17.92
N GLU A 181 4.26 10.32 17.24
CA GLU A 181 3.44 10.15 16.03
C GLU A 181 2.70 8.81 16.04
N VAL A 182 1.53 8.73 15.42
CA VAL A 182 0.80 7.46 15.22
C VAL A 182 0.64 7.15 13.74
N VAL A 183 0.76 5.89 13.34
CA VAL A 183 0.45 5.40 11.99
C VAL A 183 -0.85 4.59 12.02
N LEU A 184 -1.93 5.16 11.50
CA LEU A 184 -3.22 4.47 11.40
C LEU A 184 -3.23 3.52 10.19
N GLN A 185 -3.35 2.22 10.45
CA GLN A 185 -3.36 1.17 9.43
C GLN A 185 -4.77 0.94 8.87
N VAL A 186 -5.12 1.64 7.79
CA VAL A 186 -6.44 1.55 7.15
C VAL A 186 -6.54 0.45 6.09
N HIS A 187 -5.52 -0.41 6.00
CA HIS A 187 -5.46 -1.53 5.05
C HIS A 187 -5.78 -2.89 5.69
N ALA A 188 -6.36 -2.89 6.90
CA ALA A 188 -6.78 -4.11 7.57
C ALA A 188 -8.05 -4.68 6.92
N VAL A 189 -7.97 -5.93 6.46
CA VAL A 189 -9.07 -6.66 5.82
C VAL A 189 -10.19 -6.87 6.84
N GLN A 190 -11.29 -6.13 6.73
CA GLN A 190 -12.46 -6.36 7.59
C GLN A 190 -13.21 -7.64 7.23
N SER A 191 -13.32 -7.92 5.93
CA SER A 191 -13.97 -9.10 5.38
C SER A 191 -13.45 -9.32 3.98
N PRO A 192 -12.89 -10.50 3.68
CA PRO A 192 -12.44 -10.83 2.34
C PRO A 192 -13.52 -10.73 1.24
N ARG A 193 -14.82 -10.71 1.59
CA ARG A 193 -15.91 -10.49 0.61
C ARG A 193 -16.03 -9.03 0.17
N ALA A 194 -15.49 -8.08 0.92
CA ALA A 194 -15.60 -6.64 0.67
C ALA A 194 -14.42 -6.06 -0.13
N GLY A 195 -13.46 -6.90 -0.55
CA GLY A 195 -12.19 -6.46 -1.15
C GLY A 195 -11.12 -6.17 -0.10
N LEU A 196 -9.89 -5.88 -0.56
CA LEU A 196 -8.76 -5.62 0.33
C LEU A 196 -8.82 -4.21 0.95
N PHE A 197 -9.35 -3.25 0.21
CA PHE A 197 -9.30 -1.84 0.56
C PHE A 197 -10.56 -1.12 0.05
N ASP A 198 -11.21 -0.36 0.93
CA ASP A 198 -12.34 0.50 0.61
C ASP A 198 -11.96 1.96 0.96
N PRO A 199 -11.92 2.87 -0.02
CA PRO A 199 -11.49 4.24 0.21
C PRO A 199 -12.47 5.05 1.09
N ALA A 200 -13.78 4.78 1.01
CA ALA A 200 -14.79 5.50 1.79
C ALA A 200 -14.76 5.06 3.26
N LEU A 201 -14.60 3.76 3.50
CA LEU A 201 -14.42 3.22 4.84
C LEU A 201 -13.10 3.70 5.46
N ALA A 202 -12.00 3.67 4.70
CA ALA A 202 -10.71 4.19 5.13
C ALA A 202 -10.81 5.68 5.52
N ARG A 203 -11.47 6.50 4.69
CA ARG A 203 -11.74 7.92 5.01
C ARG A 203 -12.49 8.06 6.33
N THR A 204 -13.54 7.26 6.54
CA THR A 204 -14.33 7.28 7.78
C THR A 204 -13.47 6.98 9.02
N TRP A 205 -12.56 6.01 8.93
CA TRP A 205 -11.64 5.72 10.03
C TRP A 205 -10.66 6.85 10.31
N ILE A 206 -10.12 7.47 9.26
CA ILE A 206 -9.18 8.58 9.37
C ILE A 206 -9.86 9.77 10.07
N ASP A 207 -11.07 10.14 9.64
CA ASP A 207 -11.80 11.27 10.23
C ASP A 207 -12.14 11.00 11.71
N ARG A 208 -12.58 9.77 12.03
CA ARG A 208 -12.85 9.36 13.43
C ARG A 208 -11.60 9.36 14.29
N PHE A 209 -10.46 8.96 13.73
CA PHE A 209 -9.18 8.98 14.42
C PHE A 209 -8.75 10.42 14.71
N ALA A 210 -8.77 11.29 13.70
CA ALA A 210 -8.41 12.70 13.79
C ALA A 210 -9.29 13.47 14.79
N ALA A 211 -10.55 13.08 14.97
CA ALA A 211 -11.45 13.67 15.97
C ALA A 211 -11.08 13.35 17.42
N ARG A 212 -10.37 12.23 17.68
CA ARG A 212 -10.03 11.75 19.03
C ARG A 212 -8.56 11.99 19.39
N VAL A 213 -7.66 11.78 18.43
CA VAL A 213 -6.21 11.80 18.65
C VAL A 213 -5.63 13.15 18.24
N HIS A 214 -5.06 13.85 19.21
CA HIS A 214 -4.49 15.19 19.05
C HIS A 214 -2.97 15.19 18.75
N LYS A 215 -2.44 14.05 18.31
CA LYS A 215 -1.04 13.87 17.91
C LYS A 215 -0.90 13.94 16.38
N PRO A 216 0.27 14.32 15.85
CA PRO A 216 0.58 14.07 14.46
C PRO A 216 0.36 12.59 14.13
N PHE A 217 -0.26 12.32 12.98
CA PHE A 217 -0.45 10.95 12.55
C PHE A 217 -0.29 10.80 11.05
N ARG A 218 0.09 9.60 10.62
CA ARG A 218 0.14 9.21 9.22
C ARG A 218 -0.84 8.09 8.96
N VAL A 219 -1.20 7.91 7.70
CA VAL A 219 -2.09 6.84 7.27
C VAL A 219 -1.29 5.79 6.53
N ALA A 220 -1.35 4.53 6.97
CA ALA A 220 -0.70 3.44 6.28
C ALA A 220 -1.58 2.87 5.15
N LEU A 221 -1.10 2.99 3.90
CA LEU A 221 -1.79 2.57 2.69
C LEU A 221 -1.10 1.37 2.02
N PRO A 222 -1.87 0.46 1.40
CA PRO A 222 -1.32 -0.73 0.79
C PRO A 222 -0.73 -0.43 -0.60
N THR A 223 0.31 -1.17 -0.95
CA THR A 223 0.90 -1.25 -2.31
C THR A 223 0.82 -2.67 -2.89
N TYR A 224 0.02 -3.55 -2.29
CA TYR A 224 0.02 -4.99 -2.56
C TYR A 224 -1.39 -5.58 -2.56
N GLY A 225 -1.48 -6.83 -2.99
CA GLY A 225 -2.62 -7.71 -2.81
C GLY A 225 -2.40 -8.82 -1.78
N SER A 226 -3.47 -9.23 -1.11
CA SER A 226 -3.51 -10.37 -0.20
C SER A 226 -4.26 -11.54 -0.84
N ARG A 227 -3.77 -12.77 -0.69
CA ARG A 227 -4.50 -13.97 -1.11
C ARG A 227 -5.39 -14.44 0.02
N VAL A 228 -6.67 -14.65 -0.26
CA VAL A 228 -7.60 -15.26 0.70
C VAL A 228 -7.99 -16.64 0.20
N ALA A 229 -7.72 -17.65 1.02
CA ALA A 229 -8.19 -19.01 0.79
C ALA A 229 -9.50 -19.23 1.54
N TRP A 230 -10.47 -19.84 0.88
CA TRP A 230 -11.77 -20.19 1.43
C TRP A 230 -11.87 -21.71 1.62
N ASP A 231 -12.67 -22.14 2.59
CA ASP A 231 -13.12 -23.54 2.67
C ASP A 231 -14.34 -23.73 1.76
N ASP A 232 -14.75 -24.99 1.60
CA ASP A 232 -15.91 -25.38 0.81
C ASP A 232 -17.24 -24.81 1.38
N ASP A 233 -17.24 -24.31 2.62
CA ASP A 233 -18.36 -23.62 3.28
C ASP A 233 -18.33 -22.08 3.07
N GLY A 234 -17.37 -21.57 2.29
CA GLY A 234 -17.22 -20.14 1.98
C GLY A 234 -16.76 -19.29 3.16
N ARG A 235 -16.10 -19.88 4.16
CA ARG A 235 -15.43 -19.20 5.28
C ARG A 235 -13.96 -19.01 4.96
N VAL A 236 -13.38 -17.96 5.52
CA VAL A 236 -11.97 -17.63 5.32
C VAL A 236 -11.12 -18.62 6.09
N VAL A 237 -10.31 -19.40 5.38
CA VAL A 237 -9.38 -20.38 5.96
C VAL A 237 -8.00 -19.76 6.17
N ALA A 238 -7.59 -18.85 5.28
CA ALA A 238 -6.30 -18.18 5.37
C ALA A 238 -6.29 -16.81 4.67
N VAL A 239 -5.55 -15.85 5.21
CA VAL A 239 -5.24 -14.56 4.56
C VAL A 239 -3.71 -14.45 4.47
N GLU A 240 -3.16 -14.64 3.27
CA GLU A 240 -1.73 -14.47 3.00
C GLU A 240 -1.44 -13.01 2.68
N SER A 241 -0.89 -12.26 3.64
CA SER A 241 -0.46 -10.86 3.43
C SER A 241 1.06 -10.66 3.58
N GLU A 242 1.79 -11.61 4.19
CA GLU A 242 3.22 -11.42 4.52
C GLU A 242 4.14 -12.62 4.25
N ALA A 243 3.63 -13.85 4.27
CA ALA A 243 4.38 -15.07 3.98
C ALA A 243 3.48 -16.10 3.26
N PRO A 244 4.02 -16.94 2.35
CA PRO A 244 3.23 -18.01 1.73
C PRO A 244 2.84 -19.04 2.79
N LEU A 245 1.57 -19.45 2.82
CA LEU A 245 1.14 -20.62 3.59
C LEU A 245 1.17 -21.84 2.66
N LEU A 246 1.71 -22.95 3.17
CA LEU A 246 1.68 -24.26 2.48
C LEU A 246 0.28 -24.91 2.53
N ALA A 247 -0.79 -24.13 2.74
CA ALA A 247 -2.15 -24.62 2.90
C ALA A 247 -2.91 -24.58 1.58
N GLY A 248 -3.07 -25.76 0.95
CA GLY A 248 -3.93 -25.95 -0.20
C GLY A 248 -5.40 -25.91 0.21
N GLY A 249 -6.04 -24.75 0.05
CA GLY A 249 -7.51 -24.62 0.02
C GLY A 249 -8.03 -24.66 -1.42
N SER A 250 -9.24 -25.18 -1.60
CA SER A 250 -9.88 -25.51 -2.88
C SER A 250 -10.14 -24.29 -3.76
N GLU A 251 -10.39 -23.12 -3.17
CA GLU A 251 -10.56 -21.85 -3.88
C GLU A 251 -9.80 -20.73 -3.16
N ALA A 252 -8.84 -20.11 -3.87
CA ALA A 252 -8.14 -18.94 -3.37
C ALA A 252 -8.38 -17.76 -4.32
N SER A 253 -8.92 -16.67 -3.77
CA SER A 253 -9.09 -15.41 -4.50
C SER A 253 -8.00 -14.43 -4.07
N GLU A 254 -7.37 -13.78 -5.05
CA GLU A 254 -6.42 -12.72 -4.79
C GLU A 254 -7.19 -11.40 -4.60
N LEU A 255 -7.24 -10.90 -3.37
CA LEU A 255 -7.82 -9.60 -3.05
C LEU A 255 -6.74 -8.55 -3.15
N ILE A 256 -6.95 -7.54 -3.99
CA ILE A 256 -5.90 -6.59 -4.31
C ILE A 256 -6.42 -5.18 -4.03
N ALA A 257 -5.57 -4.33 -3.45
CA ALA A 257 -5.86 -2.92 -3.38
C ALA A 257 -5.69 -2.34 -4.79
N ALA A 258 -6.80 -1.98 -5.44
CA ALA A 258 -6.73 -1.41 -6.77
C ALA A 258 -6.03 -0.04 -6.70
N PRO A 259 -5.06 0.26 -7.59
CA PRO A 259 -4.39 1.56 -7.62
C PRO A 259 -5.38 2.74 -7.67
N ALA A 260 -6.50 2.59 -8.36
CA ALA A 260 -7.55 3.60 -8.47
C ALA A 260 -8.27 3.90 -7.15
N ASP A 261 -8.52 2.89 -6.32
CA ASP A 261 -9.19 3.07 -5.02
C ASP A 261 -8.28 3.83 -4.06
N VAL A 262 -7.00 3.45 -4.00
CA VAL A 262 -6.01 4.14 -3.16
C VAL A 262 -5.77 5.57 -3.65
N ALA A 263 -5.70 5.78 -4.97
CA ALA A 263 -5.60 7.12 -5.56
C ALA A 263 -6.81 7.99 -5.25
N THR A 264 -8.01 7.41 -5.19
CA THR A 264 -9.24 8.12 -4.79
C THR A 264 -9.15 8.62 -3.35
N LEU A 265 -8.71 7.77 -2.41
CA LEU A 265 -8.47 8.21 -1.03
C LEU A 265 -7.39 9.29 -0.97
N LEU A 266 -6.26 9.11 -1.65
CA LEU A 266 -5.18 10.10 -1.66
C LEU A 266 -5.62 11.46 -2.19
N ALA A 267 -6.37 11.48 -3.29
CA ALA A 267 -6.94 12.71 -3.83
C ALA A 267 -7.87 13.38 -2.81
N SER A 268 -8.69 12.58 -2.12
CA SER A 268 -9.55 13.08 -1.04
C SER A 268 -8.76 13.68 0.12
N LEU A 269 -7.68 13.04 0.58
CA LEU A 269 -6.84 13.55 1.68
C LEU A 269 -6.03 14.79 1.29
N ARG A 270 -5.67 14.93 0.01
CA ARG A 270 -5.01 16.14 -0.52
C ARG A 270 -5.96 17.33 -0.61
N GLY A 271 -7.21 17.08 -1.01
CA GLY A 271 -8.23 18.12 -1.15
C GLY A 271 -8.76 18.61 0.20
N ASP A 272 -8.87 17.71 1.17
CA ASP A 272 -9.42 17.99 2.50
C ASP A 272 -8.65 17.19 3.58
N PRO A 273 -7.45 17.63 3.97
CA PRO A 273 -6.63 16.92 4.94
C PRO A 273 -7.22 17.04 6.36
N PRO A 274 -7.51 15.91 7.03
CA PRO A 274 -7.95 15.93 8.42
C PRO A 274 -6.90 16.54 9.35
N ARG A 275 -7.36 17.17 10.44
CA ARG A 275 -6.46 17.81 11.42
C ARG A 275 -5.45 16.80 11.97
N GLY A 276 -4.17 17.17 11.92
CA GLY A 276 -3.09 16.33 12.46
C GLY A 276 -2.53 15.31 11.47
N LEU A 277 -3.08 15.20 10.26
CA LEU A 277 -2.50 14.38 9.21
C LEU A 277 -1.13 14.95 8.80
N ALA A 278 -0.08 14.18 9.07
CA ALA A 278 1.31 14.51 8.75
C ALA A 278 1.75 13.91 7.39
N GLY A 279 1.10 12.83 6.95
CA GLY A 279 1.46 12.18 5.69
C GLY A 279 0.95 10.75 5.55
N ILE A 280 1.56 10.03 4.62
CA ILE A 280 1.23 8.66 4.25
C ILE A 280 2.42 7.75 4.54
N VAL A 281 2.16 6.51 4.96
CA VAL A 281 3.17 5.47 5.03
C VAL A 281 2.76 4.32 4.10
N TRP A 282 3.58 3.95 3.15
CA TRP A 282 3.26 2.87 2.21
C TRP A 282 3.68 1.51 2.78
N PHE A 283 2.73 0.58 2.90
CA PHE A 283 3.00 -0.82 3.26
C PHE A 283 2.80 -1.68 2.01
N ARG A 284 3.84 -2.20 1.37
CA ARG A 284 5.30 -2.06 1.63
C ARG A 284 6.04 -1.58 0.38
N LEU A 285 7.34 -1.30 0.49
CA LEU A 285 8.18 -0.93 -0.65
C LEU A 285 8.02 -1.97 -1.78
N PRO A 286 7.48 -1.58 -2.94
CA PRO A 286 7.33 -2.51 -4.05
C PRO A 286 8.69 -2.84 -4.64
N THR A 287 8.90 -4.11 -5.01
CA THR A 287 10.16 -4.57 -5.61
C THR A 287 9.86 -5.36 -6.88
N ALA A 288 10.84 -5.41 -7.78
CA ALA A 288 10.69 -6.17 -9.02
C ALA A 288 10.43 -7.67 -8.79
N GLN A 289 10.82 -8.21 -7.64
CA GLN A 289 10.62 -9.63 -7.28
C GLN A 289 9.31 -9.89 -6.52
N ASP A 290 8.63 -8.84 -6.05
CA ASP A 290 7.36 -8.99 -5.34
C ASP A 290 6.21 -8.97 -6.36
N GLU A 291 5.82 -10.16 -6.85
CA GLU A 291 4.75 -10.31 -7.84
C GLU A 291 3.37 -9.86 -7.32
N ARG A 292 3.20 -9.78 -6.00
CA ARG A 292 1.94 -9.37 -5.36
C ARG A 292 1.88 -7.88 -5.04
N ALA A 293 3.01 -7.19 -5.12
CA ALA A 293 3.08 -5.74 -5.01
C ALA A 293 2.89 -5.09 -6.37
N TRP A 294 2.38 -3.86 -6.37
CA TRP A 294 2.36 -3.01 -7.54
C TRP A 294 3.78 -2.85 -8.10
N SER A 295 3.89 -2.61 -9.40
CA SER A 295 5.15 -2.16 -9.98
C SER A 295 5.53 -0.76 -9.45
N LEU A 296 6.84 -0.48 -9.41
CA LEU A 296 7.35 0.84 -9.04
C LEU A 296 6.74 1.99 -9.90
N PRO A 297 6.57 1.83 -11.24
CA PRO A 297 5.86 2.82 -12.05
C PRO A 297 4.43 3.09 -11.58
N THR A 298 3.66 2.04 -11.28
CA THR A 298 2.29 2.18 -10.76
C THR A 298 2.26 2.94 -9.45
N TRP A 299 3.13 2.57 -8.51
CA TRP A 299 3.23 3.23 -7.22
C TRP A 299 3.61 4.72 -7.36
N ARG A 300 4.56 5.03 -8.25
CA ARG A 300 4.93 6.41 -8.59
C ARG A 300 3.76 7.18 -9.21
N ALA A 301 2.99 6.58 -10.10
CA ALA A 301 1.82 7.21 -10.71
C ALA A 301 0.75 7.53 -9.66
N VAL A 302 0.49 6.61 -8.72
CA VAL A 302 -0.45 6.81 -7.61
C VAL A 302 0.03 7.93 -6.68
N ILE A 303 1.31 7.95 -6.27
CA ILE A 303 1.89 9.05 -5.50
C ILE A 303 1.78 10.36 -6.29
N GLY A 304 2.11 10.37 -7.58
CA GLY A 304 2.07 11.56 -8.41
C GLY A 304 0.66 12.11 -8.67
N GLY A 305 -0.39 11.31 -8.47
CA GLY A 305 -1.74 11.66 -8.91
C GLY A 305 -1.88 11.65 -10.44
N THR A 306 -1.03 10.90 -11.14
CA THR A 306 -1.08 10.74 -12.59
C THR A 306 -2.32 9.94 -12.98
N PRO A 307 -3.01 10.25 -14.11
CA PRO A 307 -4.12 9.43 -14.59
C PRO A 307 -3.72 7.96 -14.75
N LEU A 308 -4.40 7.07 -14.01
CA LEU A 308 -4.11 5.64 -13.98
C LEU A 308 -4.80 4.92 -15.15
N LYS A 309 -4.30 5.16 -16.36
CA LYS A 309 -4.81 4.53 -17.59
C LYS A 309 -4.09 3.20 -17.84
N THR A 310 -4.85 2.12 -17.81
CA THR A 310 -4.39 0.81 -18.26
C THR A 310 -4.58 0.69 -19.77
N SER A 311 -3.66 0.01 -20.46
CA SER A 311 -3.78 -0.25 -21.90
C SER A 311 -3.38 -1.68 -22.17
N LEU A 312 -4.34 -2.59 -22.12
CA LEU A 312 -4.11 -4.01 -22.33
C LEU A 312 -4.43 -4.37 -23.76
N VAL A 313 -3.44 -4.89 -24.47
CA VAL A 313 -3.54 -5.30 -25.87
C VAL A 313 -3.19 -6.77 -25.96
N ALA A 314 -4.01 -7.55 -26.67
CA ALA A 314 -3.67 -8.91 -27.01
C ALA A 314 -3.27 -8.96 -28.49
N PHE A 315 -2.23 -9.74 -28.80
CA PHE A 315 -1.75 -9.90 -30.17
C PHE A 315 -1.13 -11.29 -30.36
N PHE A 316 -0.98 -11.70 -31.62
CA PHE A 316 -0.30 -12.94 -31.95
C PHE A 316 1.21 -12.78 -32.12
N GLN A 317 1.96 -13.77 -31.65
CA GLN A 317 3.37 -13.96 -31.98
C GLN A 317 3.58 -15.34 -32.64
N PRO A 318 4.59 -15.52 -33.49
CA PRO A 318 4.92 -16.83 -34.04
C PRO A 318 5.18 -17.84 -32.91
N GLY A 319 4.43 -18.94 -32.91
CA GLY A 319 4.59 -20.01 -31.93
C GLY A 319 5.73 -20.95 -32.29
N ALA A 320 6.13 -21.80 -31.33
CA ALA A 320 7.22 -22.76 -31.53
C ALA A 320 6.91 -23.87 -32.56
N ALA A 321 5.64 -24.15 -32.83
CA ALA A 321 5.21 -25.17 -33.77
C ALA A 321 4.71 -24.56 -35.11
N PRO A 322 4.97 -25.21 -36.27
CA PRO A 322 4.43 -24.76 -37.55
C PRO A 322 2.91 -24.61 -37.53
N GLY A 323 2.43 -23.44 -37.95
CA GLY A 323 1.00 -23.10 -37.99
C GLY A 323 0.37 -22.78 -36.63
N ALA A 324 1.14 -22.78 -35.54
CA ALA A 324 0.70 -22.28 -34.24
C ALA A 324 1.15 -20.83 -34.03
N VAL A 325 0.30 -20.06 -33.36
CA VAL A 325 0.56 -18.70 -32.90
C VAL A 325 0.38 -18.63 -31.39
N ASP A 326 1.30 -17.95 -30.73
CA ASP A 326 1.18 -17.64 -29.31
C ASP A 326 0.29 -16.41 -29.15
N ILE A 327 -0.63 -16.47 -28.18
CA ILE A 327 -1.47 -15.34 -27.79
C ILE A 327 -0.75 -14.63 -26.66
N VAL A 328 -0.36 -13.39 -26.90
CA VAL A 328 0.40 -12.58 -25.96
C VAL A 328 -0.45 -11.39 -25.52
N LEU A 329 -0.55 -11.20 -24.21
CA LEU A 329 -1.14 -10.02 -23.60
C LEU A 329 -0.01 -9.07 -23.20
N ARG A 330 -0.10 -7.80 -23.60
CA ARG A 330 0.85 -6.74 -23.24
C ARG A 330 0.12 -5.57 -22.60
N ASN A 331 0.75 -4.98 -21.60
CA ASN A 331 0.28 -3.74 -20.99
C ASN A 331 1.12 -2.58 -21.49
N ASP A 332 0.55 -1.79 -22.39
CA ASP A 332 1.14 -0.56 -22.95
C ASP A 332 0.83 0.67 -22.07
N GLY A 333 0.15 0.47 -20.93
CA GLY A 333 -0.19 1.52 -19.99
C GLY A 333 0.95 1.80 -18.99
N GLU A 334 0.84 2.95 -18.33
CA GLU A 334 1.81 3.42 -17.31
C GLU A 334 1.58 2.81 -15.93
N VAL A 335 0.50 2.04 -15.77
CA VAL A 335 0.11 1.40 -14.52
C VAL A 335 -0.25 -0.05 -14.75
N ASP A 336 -0.12 -0.85 -13.72
CA ASP A 336 -0.48 -2.26 -13.74
C ASP A 336 -1.97 -2.39 -14.10
N GLY A 337 -2.27 -3.32 -14.99
CA GLY A 337 -3.62 -3.60 -15.46
C GLY A 337 -4.13 -4.93 -14.95
N ARG A 338 -5.37 -4.97 -14.46
CA ARG A 338 -6.02 -6.24 -14.11
C ARG A 338 -6.13 -7.09 -15.37
N LEU A 339 -5.79 -8.37 -15.27
CA LEU A 339 -5.94 -9.30 -16.38
C LEU A 339 -7.39 -9.29 -16.89
N PRO A 340 -7.65 -9.20 -18.21
CA PRO A 340 -9.00 -9.24 -18.78
C PRO A 340 -9.78 -10.49 -18.35
N GLY A 341 -11.10 -10.40 -18.17
CA GLY A 341 -11.94 -11.56 -17.85
C GLY A 341 -11.99 -12.58 -18.98
N ARG A 342 -11.86 -12.10 -20.22
CA ARG A 342 -11.80 -12.95 -21.42
C ARG A 342 -10.89 -12.35 -22.49
N ILE A 343 -10.32 -13.21 -23.32
CA ILE A 343 -9.63 -12.85 -24.55
C ILE A 343 -10.35 -13.54 -25.68
N ARG A 344 -11.07 -12.76 -26.48
CA ARG A 344 -11.82 -13.26 -27.62
C ARG A 344 -10.87 -13.58 -28.76
N LEU A 345 -10.96 -14.80 -29.28
CA LEU A 345 -10.18 -15.21 -30.44
C LEU A 345 -10.94 -14.90 -31.74
N PRO A 346 -10.22 -14.63 -32.83
CA PRO A 346 -10.80 -14.52 -34.17
C PRO A 346 -11.52 -15.80 -34.62
N ALA A 347 -12.54 -15.67 -35.45
CA ALA A 347 -13.36 -16.80 -35.93
C ALA A 347 -12.55 -17.87 -36.69
N GLY A 348 -11.42 -17.49 -37.30
CA GLY A 348 -10.53 -18.43 -38.00
C GLY A 348 -9.67 -19.29 -37.09
N CYS A 349 -9.69 -19.07 -35.77
CA CYS A 349 -8.98 -19.87 -34.80
C CYS A 349 -9.85 -21.05 -34.36
N THR A 350 -9.44 -22.26 -34.70
CA THR A 350 -10.24 -23.49 -34.52
C THR A 350 -9.73 -24.37 -33.39
N VAL A 351 -8.43 -24.26 -33.06
CA VAL A 351 -7.79 -24.95 -31.94
C VAL A 351 -7.05 -23.91 -31.12
N ALA A 352 -7.24 -23.92 -29.82
CA ALA A 352 -6.53 -23.03 -28.90
C ALA A 352 -6.38 -23.69 -27.53
N ASP A 353 -5.47 -23.19 -26.73
CA ASP A 353 -5.40 -23.50 -25.31
C ASP A 353 -4.92 -22.28 -24.51
N GLY A 354 -5.29 -22.25 -23.24
CA GLY A 354 -4.89 -21.20 -22.30
C GLY A 354 -3.69 -21.62 -21.47
N VAL A 355 -2.83 -20.67 -21.14
CA VAL A 355 -1.75 -20.84 -20.16
C VAL A 355 -1.72 -19.66 -19.21
N ASN A 356 -0.91 -19.73 -18.15
CA ASN A 356 -0.54 -18.55 -17.39
C ASN A 356 -1.76 -17.76 -16.86
N GLY A 357 -2.72 -18.48 -16.27
CA GLY A 357 -3.92 -17.89 -15.64
C GLY A 357 -5.13 -17.78 -16.57
N TYR A 358 -5.04 -18.29 -17.79
CA TYR A 358 -6.17 -18.45 -18.70
C TYR A 358 -6.40 -19.92 -19.03
N VAL A 359 -7.66 -20.26 -19.28
CA VAL A 359 -8.11 -21.57 -19.76
C VAL A 359 -9.01 -21.40 -20.97
N LEU A 360 -9.01 -22.40 -21.84
CA LEU A 360 -9.91 -22.43 -22.99
C LEU A 360 -11.38 -22.56 -22.56
N ALA A 361 -12.24 -21.76 -23.16
CA ALA A 361 -13.68 -21.86 -23.03
C ALA A 361 -14.36 -21.63 -24.39
N TYR A 362 -15.64 -21.97 -24.48
CA TYR A 362 -16.41 -21.86 -25.72
C TYR A 362 -17.70 -21.09 -25.50
N ALA A 363 -18.02 -20.18 -26.42
CA ALA A 363 -19.29 -19.48 -26.48
C ALA A 363 -19.88 -19.68 -27.88
N LYS A 364 -21.05 -20.33 -27.99
CA LYS A 364 -21.71 -20.66 -29.27
C LYS A 364 -20.74 -21.31 -30.27
N ALA A 365 -19.96 -22.30 -29.81
CA ALA A 365 -18.93 -23.02 -30.56
C ALA A 365 -17.69 -22.20 -31.00
N HIS A 366 -17.54 -20.94 -30.57
CA HIS A 366 -16.32 -20.16 -30.80
C HIS A 366 -15.38 -20.22 -29.59
N PRO A 367 -14.07 -20.51 -29.79
CA PRO A 367 -13.11 -20.56 -28.69
C PRO A 367 -12.76 -19.15 -28.20
N PHE A 368 -12.59 -19.02 -26.90
CA PHE A 368 -12.02 -17.85 -26.24
C PHE A 368 -11.21 -18.27 -25.03
N LEU A 369 -10.27 -17.43 -24.59
CA LEU A 369 -9.56 -17.68 -23.34
C LEU A 369 -10.30 -16.99 -22.20
N ARG A 370 -10.74 -17.76 -21.20
CA ARG A 370 -11.34 -17.25 -19.97
C ARG A 370 -10.27 -17.13 -18.90
N ARG A 371 -10.28 -16.03 -18.14
CA ARG A 371 -9.44 -15.90 -16.96
C ARG A 371 -9.85 -16.95 -15.92
N ASP A 372 -8.90 -17.76 -15.52
CA ASP A 372 -9.05 -18.78 -14.48
C ASP A 372 -8.49 -18.31 -13.14
N ARG A 373 -7.39 -17.54 -13.20
CA ARG A 373 -6.77 -16.93 -12.03
C ARG A 373 -6.77 -15.43 -12.18
N ASP A 374 -7.25 -14.72 -11.16
CA ASP A 374 -7.03 -13.29 -11.06
C ASP A 374 -5.52 -12.98 -11.06
N GLY A 375 -5.19 -11.74 -11.41
CA GLY A 375 -3.83 -11.26 -11.45
C GLY A 375 -3.71 -9.96 -12.22
N TRP A 376 -2.49 -9.45 -12.28
CA TRP A 376 -2.16 -8.21 -12.97
C TRP A 376 -1.09 -8.44 -14.03
N LEU A 377 -1.13 -7.61 -15.06
CA LEU A 377 -0.02 -7.44 -15.97
C LEU A 377 0.65 -6.11 -15.65
N ARG A 378 1.92 -6.17 -15.26
CA ARG A 378 2.70 -4.97 -14.90
C ARG A 378 2.75 -3.99 -16.06
N ALA A 379 2.79 -2.69 -15.74
CA ALA A 379 3.03 -1.64 -16.73
C ALA A 379 4.26 -1.96 -17.59
N HIS A 380 4.15 -1.87 -18.92
CA HIS A 380 5.21 -2.16 -19.89
C HIS A 380 5.69 -3.62 -19.95
N TYR A 381 4.93 -4.57 -19.38
CA TYR A 381 5.23 -6.00 -19.46
C TYR A 381 4.30 -6.72 -20.45
N GLN A 382 4.78 -7.87 -20.92
CA GLN A 382 4.01 -8.81 -21.73
C GLN A 382 4.04 -10.22 -21.14
N ARG A 383 3.00 -10.99 -21.42
CA ARG A 383 2.81 -12.36 -20.93
C ARG A 383 2.12 -13.20 -22.01
N ALA A 384 2.69 -14.36 -22.32
CA ALA A 384 1.99 -15.37 -23.11
C ALA A 384 0.83 -15.93 -22.26
N VAL A 385 -0.38 -15.90 -22.80
CA VAL A 385 -1.63 -16.29 -22.13
C VAL A 385 -2.32 -17.48 -22.80
N GLY A 386 -1.83 -17.91 -23.96
CA GLY A 386 -2.32 -19.09 -24.65
C GLY A 386 -1.61 -19.28 -25.98
N TRP A 387 -2.09 -20.24 -26.74
CA TRP A 387 -1.72 -20.41 -28.14
C TRP A 387 -2.95 -20.81 -28.94
N ALA A 388 -2.91 -20.61 -30.25
CA ALA A 388 -3.97 -21.01 -31.16
C ALA A 388 -3.40 -21.48 -32.51
N ARG A 389 -4.21 -22.21 -33.25
CA ARG A 389 -4.04 -22.42 -34.69
C ARG A 389 -5.19 -21.71 -35.39
N CYS A 390 -4.81 -20.75 -36.22
CA CYS A 390 -5.75 -19.93 -36.97
C CYS A 390 -5.45 -20.05 -38.47
N GLY A 391 -6.48 -19.93 -39.31
CA GLY A 391 -6.32 -19.86 -40.76
C GLY A 391 -5.52 -18.64 -41.23
N ASP A 392 -5.24 -18.51 -42.53
CA ASP A 392 -4.12 -17.72 -43.07
C ASP A 392 -4.06 -16.20 -42.82
N ARG A 393 -5.06 -15.57 -42.17
CA ARG A 393 -4.99 -14.18 -41.65
C ARG A 393 -6.01 -13.97 -40.54
N PRO A 394 -5.75 -14.38 -39.29
CA PRO A 394 -6.65 -14.03 -38.20
C PRO A 394 -6.55 -12.52 -37.94
N GLY A 395 -7.67 -11.86 -37.62
CA GLY A 395 -7.59 -10.55 -36.94
C GLY A 395 -6.87 -10.71 -35.59
N GLU A 396 -6.60 -9.62 -34.86
CA GLU A 396 -5.97 -9.77 -33.54
C GLU A 396 -6.96 -10.28 -32.47
N PRO A 397 -6.51 -11.03 -31.46
CA PRO A 397 -7.33 -11.36 -30.31
C PRO A 397 -7.68 -10.07 -29.53
N VAL A 398 -8.87 -10.05 -28.93
CA VAL A 398 -9.37 -8.85 -28.25
C VAL A 398 -9.55 -9.13 -26.76
N PRO A 399 -8.85 -8.40 -25.87
CA PRO A 399 -9.07 -8.48 -24.44
C PRO A 399 -10.39 -7.78 -24.07
N GLU A 400 -11.19 -8.41 -23.24
CA GLU A 400 -12.49 -7.90 -22.80
C GLU A 400 -12.62 -8.11 -21.28
N PRO A 401 -13.23 -7.15 -20.55
CA PRO A 401 -13.26 -7.15 -19.07
C PRO A 401 -13.88 -8.39 -18.45
#